data_AF-A0A075W8V6-F1
#
_entry.id   AF-A0A075W8V6-F1
#
_cell.length_a   1.000
_cell.length_b   1.000
_cell.length_c   1.000
_cell.angle_alpha   90.00
_cell.angle_beta   90.00
_cell.angle_gamma   90.00
#
_symmetry.space_group_name_H-M   'P 1'
#
loop_
_entity.id
_entity.type
_entity.pdbx_description
1 polymer ?
#
loop_
_entity_poly.entity_id
_entity_poly.type
_entity_poly.pdbx_seq_one_letter_code
_entity_poly.pdbx_strand_id
1 'polypeptide(L)'
;MSNLFYIKSFIFLSQLTLIESFFIFSKLHGGDTLEEFVQALADLDEAKTVDLTKKRVDSGEDPFTILEDVRKATDIIGKRFEEGRYFVSDLIMAGEILKQVMEILRPLLGEKKAESKGKVVIGSVEGDVHDIGKNIVIALLEAEGFEVVDIGVDQPPEAFVEAANQHNPDVVGLSGLLTEAIESMKRTVEALRKAGYKGKIIIGGGRTSEEAKEYTGADDWADDAAVGVRKIKALVGVE
;
A
#
# COMPACT_ATOMS: atom_id res chain seq x y z
N MET A 1 16.38 2.12 63.61
CA MET A 1 16.44 2.76 62.27
C MET A 1 17.06 1.87 61.17
N SER A 2 17.51 0.65 61.45
CA SER A 2 18.26 -0.19 60.49
C SER A 2 17.41 -1.13 59.60
N ASN A 3 16.19 -1.52 60.02
CA ASN A 3 15.38 -2.49 59.24
C ASN A 3 14.57 -1.86 58.09
N LEU A 4 14.28 -0.55 58.13
CA LEU A 4 13.46 0.09 57.10
C LEU A 4 14.24 0.39 55.80
N PHE A 5 15.57 0.48 55.89
CA PHE A 5 16.45 0.74 54.74
C PHE A 5 16.68 -0.53 53.90
N TYR A 6 16.79 -1.69 54.56
CA TYR A 6 16.92 -3.00 53.90
C TYR A 6 15.65 -3.38 53.14
N ILE A 7 14.47 -3.15 53.72
CA ILE A 7 13.18 -3.46 53.06
C ILE A 7 12.98 -2.57 51.83
N LYS A 8 13.37 -1.29 51.88
CA LYS A 8 13.30 -0.39 50.71
C LYS A 8 14.29 -0.77 49.60
N SER A 9 15.52 -1.18 49.93
CA SER A 9 16.48 -1.68 48.92
C SER A 9 16.04 -3.00 48.29
N PHE A 10 15.43 -3.92 49.07
CA PHE A 10 14.97 -5.21 48.55
C PHE A 10 13.75 -5.06 47.61
N ILE A 11 12.82 -4.16 47.95
CA ILE A 11 11.69 -3.83 47.07
C ILE A 11 12.18 -3.17 45.78
N PHE A 12 13.17 -2.27 45.85
CA PHE A 12 13.75 -1.60 44.68
C PHE A 12 14.48 -2.58 43.74
N LEU A 13 15.27 -3.53 44.27
CA LEU A 13 15.90 -4.60 43.46
C LEU A 13 14.86 -5.57 42.86
N SER A 14 13.75 -5.86 43.56
CA SER A 14 12.68 -6.73 43.04
C SER A 14 11.87 -6.08 41.91
N GLN A 15 11.72 -4.74 41.93
CA GLN A 15 11.09 -4.02 40.83
C GLN A 15 12.04 -3.80 39.64
N LEU A 16 13.34 -3.63 39.89
CA LEU A 16 14.35 -3.55 38.82
C LEU A 16 14.43 -4.86 38.02
N THR A 17 14.38 -6.01 38.71
CA THR A 17 14.35 -7.33 38.07
C THR A 17 13.04 -7.61 37.35
N LEU A 18 11.90 -7.09 37.80
CA LEU A 18 10.63 -7.17 37.06
C LEU A 18 10.61 -6.29 35.80
N ILE A 19 11.22 -5.10 35.84
CA ILE A 19 11.34 -4.23 34.66
C ILE A 19 12.31 -4.83 33.64
N GLU A 20 13.46 -5.34 34.08
CA GLU A 20 14.37 -6.07 33.19
C GLU A 20 13.75 -7.37 32.68
N SER A 21 12.99 -8.10 33.50
CA SER A 21 12.25 -9.28 33.05
C SER A 21 11.15 -8.92 32.07
N PHE A 22 10.45 -7.79 32.24
CA PHE A 22 9.47 -7.28 31.28
C PHE A 22 10.13 -6.80 29.99
N PHE A 23 11.29 -6.16 30.06
CA PHE A 23 12.09 -5.77 28.89
C PHE A 23 12.59 -7.00 28.15
N ILE A 24 13.15 -7.99 28.85
CA ILE A 24 13.60 -9.27 28.29
C ILE A 24 12.41 -10.08 27.76
N PHE A 25 11.27 -10.08 28.45
CA PHE A 25 10.05 -10.75 27.99
C PHE A 25 9.48 -10.08 26.74
N SER A 26 9.46 -8.74 26.67
CA SER A 26 9.13 -7.96 25.46
C SER A 26 10.11 -8.25 24.31
N LYS A 27 11.41 -8.35 24.62
CA LYS A 27 12.47 -8.73 23.68
C LYS A 27 12.35 -10.16 23.17
N LEU A 28 11.82 -11.06 24.00
CA LEU A 28 11.62 -12.48 23.70
C LEU A 28 10.22 -12.79 23.11
N HIS A 29 9.25 -11.87 23.19
CA HIS A 29 7.85 -12.10 22.80
C HIS A 29 7.27 -11.07 21.81
N GLY A 30 8.11 -10.35 21.05
CA GLY A 30 7.67 -9.73 19.79
C GLY A 30 8.13 -8.30 19.51
N GLY A 31 8.69 -7.58 20.49
CA GLY A 31 9.08 -6.17 20.31
C GLY A 31 10.23 -5.96 19.31
N ASP A 32 11.29 -6.76 19.43
CA ASP A 32 12.47 -6.66 18.56
C ASP A 32 12.18 -7.19 17.14
N THR A 33 11.36 -8.25 17.01
CA THR A 33 11.03 -8.88 15.72
C THR A 33 10.06 -8.06 14.88
N LEU A 34 9.23 -7.23 15.51
CA LEU A 34 8.21 -6.43 14.84
C LEU A 34 8.83 -5.18 14.19
N GLU A 35 9.63 -4.43 14.95
CA GLU A 35 10.45 -3.35 14.38
C GLU A 35 11.43 -3.89 13.32
N GLU A 36 11.99 -5.08 13.56
CA GLU A 36 12.90 -5.73 12.61
C GLU A 36 12.21 -6.10 11.29
N PHE A 37 10.97 -6.59 11.30
CA PHE A 37 10.21 -6.90 10.09
C PHE A 37 9.92 -5.64 9.27
N VAL A 38 9.37 -4.61 9.92
CA VAL A 38 9.04 -3.34 9.26
C VAL A 38 10.28 -2.74 8.63
N GLN A 39 11.40 -2.73 9.35
CA GLN A 39 12.66 -2.18 8.86
C GLN A 39 13.25 -3.02 7.72
N ALA A 40 13.21 -4.35 7.82
CA ALA A 40 13.70 -5.24 6.77
C ALA A 40 12.96 -5.00 5.44
N LEU A 41 11.63 -4.93 5.49
CA LEU A 41 10.81 -4.64 4.32
C LEU A 41 11.07 -3.20 3.82
N ALA A 42 11.11 -2.23 4.73
CA ALA A 42 11.37 -0.84 4.37
C ALA A 42 12.74 -0.66 3.71
N ASP A 43 13.76 -1.44 4.12
CA ASP A 43 15.12 -1.46 3.56
C ASP A 43 15.27 -2.34 2.31
N LEU A 44 14.18 -2.97 1.85
CA LEU A 44 14.13 -3.87 0.69
C LEU A 44 15.01 -5.12 0.86
N ASP A 45 15.20 -5.59 2.10
CA ASP A 45 15.85 -6.87 2.40
C ASP A 45 14.85 -8.01 2.17
N GLU A 46 14.75 -8.44 0.91
CA GLU A 46 13.83 -9.50 0.46
C GLU A 46 13.98 -10.78 1.28
N ALA A 47 15.21 -11.31 1.37
CA ALA A 47 15.47 -12.59 2.02
C ALA A 47 15.05 -12.56 3.50
N LYS A 48 15.40 -11.47 4.20
CA LYS A 48 15.04 -11.29 5.60
C LYS A 48 13.54 -11.08 5.78
N THR A 49 12.91 -10.28 4.93
CA THR A 49 11.46 -10.02 4.98
C THR A 49 10.66 -11.31 4.82
N VAL A 50 10.99 -12.12 3.82
CA VAL A 50 10.30 -13.39 3.55
C VAL A 50 10.52 -14.40 4.69
N ASP A 51 11.75 -14.50 5.22
CA ASP A 51 12.07 -15.36 6.36
C ASP A 51 11.29 -14.94 7.63
N LEU A 52 11.26 -13.65 7.94
CA LEU A 52 10.49 -13.11 9.07
C LEU A 52 8.99 -13.33 8.90
N THR A 53 8.45 -13.14 7.69
CA THR A 53 7.03 -13.42 7.39
C THR A 53 6.68 -14.86 7.74
N LYS A 54 7.48 -15.82 7.28
CA LYS A 54 7.27 -17.26 7.55
C LYS A 54 7.36 -17.55 9.04
N LYS A 55 8.36 -17.03 9.74
CA LYS A 55 8.52 -17.21 11.19
C LYS A 55 7.34 -16.68 11.99
N ARG A 56 6.80 -15.52 11.62
CA ARG A 56 5.60 -14.93 12.25
C ARG A 56 4.34 -15.76 11.99
N VAL A 57 4.18 -16.25 10.77
CA VAL A 57 3.09 -17.18 10.43
C VAL A 57 3.21 -18.50 11.21
N ASP A 58 4.40 -19.11 11.23
CA ASP A 58 4.65 -20.40 11.88
C ASP A 58 4.51 -20.34 13.41
N SER A 59 4.70 -19.15 14.01
CA SER A 59 4.46 -18.92 15.44
C SER A 59 2.97 -18.75 15.79
N GLY A 60 2.08 -18.73 14.79
CA GLY A 60 0.65 -18.56 14.96
C GLY A 60 0.21 -17.11 15.18
N GLU A 61 1.03 -16.14 14.78
CA GLU A 61 0.65 -14.74 14.80
C GLU A 61 -0.54 -14.46 13.87
N ASP A 62 -1.39 -13.51 14.26
CA ASP A 62 -2.53 -13.10 13.45
C ASP A 62 -2.04 -12.50 12.11
N PRO A 63 -2.43 -13.05 10.94
CA PRO A 63 -2.06 -12.50 9.63
C PRO A 63 -2.46 -11.03 9.45
N PHE A 64 -3.51 -10.57 10.15
CA PHE A 64 -3.91 -9.17 10.12
C PHE A 64 -2.90 -8.24 10.80
N THR A 65 -2.25 -8.70 11.88
CA THR A 65 -1.15 -7.96 12.54
C THR A 65 0.07 -7.86 11.63
N ILE A 66 0.41 -8.93 10.92
CA ILE A 66 1.50 -8.91 9.93
C ILE A 66 1.17 -7.91 8.80
N LEU A 67 -0.08 -7.89 8.33
CA LEU A 67 -0.53 -6.97 7.29
C LEU A 67 -0.48 -5.51 7.74
N GLU A 68 -0.77 -5.21 9.01
CA GLU A 68 -0.59 -3.86 9.57
C GLU A 68 0.87 -3.40 9.51
N ASP A 69 1.83 -4.30 9.75
CA ASP A 69 3.25 -3.97 9.67
C ASP A 69 3.75 -3.84 8.23
N VAL A 70 3.18 -4.62 7.30
CA VAL A 70 3.40 -4.43 5.86
C VAL A 70 3.04 -3.00 5.47
N ARG A 71 1.86 -2.50 5.89
CA ARG A 71 1.42 -1.12 5.63
C ARG A 71 2.38 -0.08 6.19
N LYS A 72 2.84 -0.25 7.44
CA LYS A 72 3.84 0.64 8.05
C LYS A 72 5.13 0.69 7.23
N ALA A 73 5.60 -0.45 6.72
CA ALA A 73 6.78 -0.50 5.87
C ALA A 73 6.53 0.18 4.52
N THR A 74 5.36 -0.04 3.91
CA THR A 74 4.94 0.62 2.67
C THR A 74 4.90 2.14 2.81
N ASP A 75 4.40 2.68 3.93
CA ASP A 75 4.43 4.12 4.22
C ASP A 75 5.87 4.66 4.28
N ILE A 76 6.79 3.92 4.91
CA ILE A 76 8.21 4.29 4.97
C ILE A 76 8.84 4.29 3.57
N ILE A 77 8.55 3.28 2.74
CA ILE A 77 9.03 3.17 1.36
C ILE A 77 8.54 4.37 0.52
N GLY A 78 7.25 4.70 0.62
CA GLY A 78 6.67 5.86 -0.06
C GLY A 78 7.34 7.17 0.34
N LYS A 79 7.55 7.38 1.65
CA LYS A 79 8.27 8.55 2.16
C LYS A 79 9.72 8.62 1.67
N ARG A 80 10.43 7.49 1.60
CA ARG A 80 11.80 7.44 1.06
C ARG A 80 11.84 7.81 -0.42
N PHE A 81 10.84 7.43 -1.20
CA PHE A 81 10.72 7.83 -2.60
C PHE A 81 10.49 9.35 -2.75
N GLU A 82 9.55 9.91 -2.00
CA GLU A 82 9.27 11.36 -1.99
C GLU A 82 10.47 12.21 -1.58
N GLU A 83 11.25 11.74 -0.62
CA GLU A 83 12.47 12.41 -0.16
C GLU A 83 13.65 12.23 -1.14
N GLY A 84 13.44 11.55 -2.28
CA GLY A 84 14.47 11.27 -3.28
C GLY A 84 15.55 10.27 -2.81
N ARG A 85 15.27 9.50 -1.75
CA ARG A 85 16.14 8.43 -1.26
C ARG A 85 15.95 7.13 -2.03
N TYR A 86 14.74 6.89 -2.53
CA TYR A 86 14.39 5.77 -3.40
C TYR A 86 14.04 6.25 -4.81
N PHE A 87 14.29 5.38 -5.78
CA PHE A 87 13.99 5.55 -7.19
C PHE A 87 12.96 4.51 -7.65
N VAL A 88 12.57 4.59 -8.92
CA VAL A 88 11.56 3.69 -9.51
C VAL A 88 11.98 2.22 -9.37
N SER A 89 13.28 1.90 -9.48
CA SER A 89 13.79 0.55 -9.27
C SER A 89 13.53 0.01 -7.86
N ASP A 90 13.60 0.88 -6.85
CA ASP A 90 13.36 0.53 -5.46
C ASP A 90 11.87 0.26 -5.21
N LEU A 91 10.98 1.02 -5.85
CA LEU A 91 9.54 0.76 -5.81
C LEU A 91 9.15 -0.54 -6.54
N ILE A 92 9.83 -0.87 -7.64
CA ILE A 92 9.65 -2.16 -8.32
C ILE A 92 10.06 -3.30 -7.38
N MET A 93 11.22 -3.19 -6.74
CA MET A 93 11.70 -4.17 -5.76
C MET A 93 10.73 -4.30 -4.57
N ALA A 94 10.24 -3.18 -4.04
CA ALA A 94 9.22 -3.18 -3.00
C ALA A 94 7.97 -3.97 -3.43
N GLY A 95 7.47 -3.72 -4.64
CA GLY A 95 6.33 -4.44 -5.20
C GLY A 95 6.53 -5.96 -5.26
N GLU A 96 7.70 -6.42 -5.70
CA GLU A 96 8.02 -7.86 -5.74
C GLU A 96 8.11 -8.48 -4.34
N ILE A 97 8.70 -7.79 -3.36
CA ILE A 97 8.76 -8.27 -1.98
C ILE A 97 7.34 -8.34 -1.38
N LEU A 98 6.54 -7.29 -1.57
CA LEU A 98 5.14 -7.23 -1.10
C LEU A 98 4.31 -8.37 -1.69
N LYS A 99 4.49 -8.68 -2.98
CA LYS A 99 3.83 -9.81 -3.63
C LYS A 99 4.16 -11.14 -2.95
N GLN A 100 5.44 -11.40 -2.68
CA GLN A 100 5.88 -12.63 -1.99
C GLN A 100 5.30 -12.73 -0.57
N VAL A 101 5.26 -11.62 0.17
CA VAL A 101 4.63 -11.57 1.50
C VAL A 101 3.14 -11.89 1.39
N MET A 102 2.44 -11.28 0.43
CA MET A 102 1.01 -11.54 0.21
C MET A 102 0.71 -12.97 -0.24
N GLU A 103 1.57 -13.60 -1.04
CA GLU A 103 1.45 -15.02 -1.40
C GLU A 103 1.47 -15.94 -0.16
N ILE A 104 2.24 -15.57 0.87
CA ILE A 104 2.28 -16.30 2.15
C ILE A 104 1.03 -16.03 2.99
N LEU A 105 0.56 -14.78 3.06
CA LEU A 105 -0.55 -14.38 3.94
C LEU A 105 -1.94 -14.73 3.37
N ARG A 106 -2.13 -14.66 2.05
CA ARG A 106 -3.45 -14.87 1.39
C ARG A 106 -4.16 -16.15 1.81
N PRO A 107 -3.51 -17.34 1.87
CA PRO A 107 -4.17 -18.58 2.30
C PRO A 107 -4.69 -18.54 3.75
N LEU A 108 -4.08 -17.71 4.60
CA LEU A 108 -4.35 -17.62 6.04
C LEU A 108 -5.45 -16.62 6.36
N LEU A 109 -5.60 -15.58 5.53
CA LEU A 109 -6.67 -14.59 5.64
C LEU A 109 -8.06 -15.23 5.37
N GLY A 110 -8.10 -16.33 4.62
CA GLY A 110 -9.33 -17.08 4.30
C GLY A 110 -10.34 -16.27 3.47
N GLU A 111 -11.61 -16.71 3.46
CA GLU A 111 -12.72 -15.93 2.88
C GLU A 111 -13.17 -14.75 3.76
N LYS A 112 -12.62 -14.63 4.98
CA LYS A 112 -12.68 -13.38 5.72
C LYS A 112 -11.83 -12.39 4.94
N LYS A 113 -12.41 -11.82 3.88
CA LYS A 113 -11.93 -10.59 3.29
C LYS A 113 -11.66 -9.69 4.49
N ALA A 114 -10.39 -9.35 4.72
CA ALA A 114 -10.11 -8.05 5.29
C ALA A 114 -11.10 -7.10 4.63
N GLU A 115 -12.00 -6.46 5.41
CA GLU A 115 -12.98 -5.56 4.81
C GLU A 115 -12.19 -4.67 3.86
N SER A 116 -12.49 -4.83 2.56
CA SER A 116 -11.66 -4.22 1.53
C SER A 116 -11.71 -2.73 1.79
N LYS A 117 -10.52 -2.11 1.88
CA LYS A 117 -10.43 -0.65 2.09
C LYS A 117 -11.12 0.13 0.97
N GLY A 118 -11.31 -0.51 -0.18
CA GLY A 118 -12.00 0.00 -1.36
C GLY A 118 -11.65 -0.84 -2.57
N LYS A 119 -12.40 -0.66 -3.66
CA LYS A 119 -12.13 -1.29 -4.94
C LYS A 119 -11.67 -0.27 -5.98
N VAL A 120 -10.59 -0.60 -6.67
CA VAL A 120 -9.99 0.23 -7.72
C VAL A 120 -10.00 -0.52 -9.04
N VAL A 121 -10.56 0.07 -10.09
CA VAL A 121 -10.28 -0.34 -11.48
C VAL A 121 -9.15 0.52 -12.01
N ILE A 122 -8.11 -0.06 -12.60
CA ILE A 122 -6.97 0.69 -13.13
C ILE A 122 -6.54 0.15 -14.49
N GLY A 123 -6.12 1.05 -15.39
CA GLY A 123 -5.63 0.68 -16.72
C GLY A 123 -4.84 1.81 -17.36
N SER A 124 -3.98 1.48 -18.33
CA SER A 124 -3.36 2.49 -19.19
C SER A 124 -4.32 2.83 -20.33
N VAL A 125 -4.50 4.13 -20.59
CA VAL A 125 -5.50 4.63 -21.55
C VAL A 125 -5.11 4.31 -23.00
N GLU A 126 -6.09 4.39 -23.90
CA GLU A 126 -5.91 4.15 -25.34
C GLU A 126 -4.72 4.94 -25.90
N GLY A 127 -3.89 4.25 -26.68
CA GLY A 127 -2.65 4.75 -27.27
C GLY A 127 -1.44 4.68 -26.34
N ASP A 128 -1.60 4.27 -25.08
CA ASP A 128 -0.51 4.19 -24.11
C ASP A 128 -0.26 2.75 -23.62
N VAL A 129 0.94 2.24 -23.92
CA VAL A 129 1.38 0.88 -23.57
C VAL A 129 2.25 0.83 -22.31
N HIS A 130 2.53 1.97 -21.67
CA HIS A 130 3.39 2.02 -20.50
C HIS A 130 2.64 1.51 -19.27
N ASP A 131 3.26 0.61 -18.52
CA ASP A 131 2.63 -0.11 -17.40
C ASP A 131 3.42 -0.05 -16.09
N ILE A 132 4.71 0.28 -16.11
CA ILE A 132 5.58 0.27 -14.92
C ILE A 132 4.95 1.06 -13.76
N GLY A 133 4.57 2.31 -14.00
CA GLY A 133 3.96 3.16 -12.96
C GLY A 133 2.64 2.62 -12.44
N LYS A 134 1.77 2.13 -13.35
CA LYS A 134 0.50 1.48 -13.00
C LYS A 134 0.73 0.24 -12.13
N ASN A 135 1.67 -0.62 -12.50
CA ASN A 135 1.95 -1.88 -11.81
C ASN A 135 2.53 -1.65 -10.41
N ILE A 136 3.36 -0.61 -10.23
CA ILE A 136 3.79 -0.17 -8.90
C ILE A 136 2.59 0.25 -8.06
N VAL A 137 1.69 1.09 -8.59
CA VAL A 137 0.48 1.51 -7.87
C VAL A 137 -0.40 0.32 -7.51
N ILE A 138 -0.57 -0.66 -8.40
CA ILE A 138 -1.32 -1.90 -8.13
C ILE A 138 -0.72 -2.63 -6.93
N ALA A 139 0.58 -2.91 -6.94
CA ALA A 139 1.23 -3.66 -5.87
C ALA A 139 1.12 -2.95 -4.50
N LEU A 140 1.25 -1.62 -4.49
CA LEU A 140 1.11 -0.82 -3.27
C LEU A 140 -0.34 -0.80 -2.76
N LEU A 141 -1.33 -0.67 -3.65
CA LEU A 141 -2.75 -0.72 -3.27
C LEU A 141 -3.16 -2.09 -2.71
N GLU A 142 -2.68 -3.18 -3.32
CA GLU A 142 -2.95 -4.53 -2.82
C GLU A 142 -2.35 -4.75 -1.42
N ALA A 143 -1.12 -4.27 -1.20
CA ALA A 143 -0.49 -4.30 0.12
C ALA A 143 -1.25 -3.47 1.17
N GLU A 144 -1.89 -2.38 0.76
CA GLU A 144 -2.78 -1.59 1.61
C GLU A 144 -4.11 -2.31 1.93
N GLY A 145 -4.49 -3.33 1.15
CA GLY A 145 -5.74 -4.08 1.30
C GLY A 145 -6.88 -3.62 0.39
N PHE A 146 -6.57 -2.94 -0.71
CA PHE A 146 -7.55 -2.64 -1.76
C PHE A 146 -7.79 -3.87 -2.65
N GLU A 147 -9.03 -4.01 -3.14
CA GLU A 147 -9.32 -4.90 -4.26
C GLU A 147 -8.99 -4.16 -5.56
N VAL A 148 -8.01 -4.65 -6.33
CA VAL A 148 -7.57 -3.98 -7.56
C VAL A 148 -7.93 -4.83 -8.79
N VAL A 149 -8.59 -4.20 -9.76
CA VAL A 149 -8.92 -4.78 -11.06
C VAL A 149 -8.09 -4.06 -12.11
N ASP A 150 -7.04 -4.73 -12.59
CA ASP A 150 -6.22 -4.25 -13.69
C ASP A 150 -6.82 -4.68 -15.03
N ILE A 151 -7.20 -3.70 -15.86
CA ILE A 151 -7.71 -3.96 -17.21
C ILE A 151 -6.62 -3.93 -18.28
N GLY A 152 -5.35 -3.75 -17.89
CA GLY A 152 -4.20 -3.81 -18.77
C GLY A 152 -3.80 -2.46 -19.34
N VAL A 153 -3.23 -2.48 -20.54
CA VAL A 153 -2.72 -1.30 -21.26
C VAL A 153 -3.46 -1.05 -22.56
N ASP A 154 -3.33 0.13 -23.15
CA ASP A 154 -3.96 0.50 -24.41
C ASP A 154 -5.48 0.30 -24.40
N GLN A 155 -6.12 0.73 -23.31
CA GLN A 155 -7.55 0.46 -23.07
C GLN A 155 -8.44 1.60 -23.59
N PRO A 156 -9.42 1.30 -24.47
CA PRO A 156 -10.35 2.30 -24.95
C PRO A 156 -11.33 2.75 -23.85
N PRO A 157 -11.93 3.96 -23.97
CA PRO A 157 -12.92 4.45 -23.02
C PRO A 157 -14.03 3.45 -22.68
N GLU A 158 -14.48 2.68 -23.67
CA GLU A 158 -15.52 1.67 -23.53
C GLU A 158 -15.12 0.56 -22.54
N ALA A 159 -13.84 0.15 -22.52
CA ALA A 159 -13.34 -0.87 -21.61
C ALA A 159 -13.38 -0.40 -20.15
N PHE A 160 -13.04 0.87 -19.90
CA PHE A 160 -13.18 1.46 -18.56
C PHE A 160 -14.64 1.54 -18.11
N VAL A 161 -15.56 1.91 -19.02
CA VAL A 161 -17.00 1.94 -18.73
C VAL A 161 -17.51 0.53 -18.42
N GLU A 162 -17.13 -0.47 -19.20
CA GLU A 162 -17.49 -1.87 -18.97
C GLU A 162 -16.99 -2.35 -17.61
N ALA A 163 -15.70 -2.14 -17.30
CA ALA A 163 -15.11 -2.53 -16.03
C ALA A 163 -15.75 -1.81 -14.84
N ALA A 164 -16.03 -0.50 -14.97
CA ALA A 164 -16.73 0.25 -13.93
C ALA A 164 -18.12 -0.30 -13.63
N ASN A 165 -18.88 -0.69 -14.67
CA ASN A 165 -20.20 -1.30 -14.51
C ASN A 165 -20.14 -2.72 -13.93
N GLN A 166 -19.17 -3.52 -14.36
CA GLN A 166 -19.02 -4.91 -13.92
C GLN A 166 -18.55 -4.99 -12.46
N HIS A 167 -17.57 -4.17 -12.09
CA HIS A 167 -16.90 -4.28 -10.80
C HIS A 167 -17.41 -3.31 -9.75
N ASN A 168 -18.13 -2.24 -10.15
CA ASN A 168 -18.60 -1.15 -9.30
C ASN A 168 -17.49 -0.62 -8.36
N PRO A 169 -16.35 -0.14 -8.91
CA PRO A 169 -15.25 0.34 -8.09
C PRO A 169 -15.59 1.66 -7.41
N ASP A 170 -14.90 1.94 -6.31
CA ASP A 170 -14.91 3.25 -5.64
C ASP A 170 -14.10 4.27 -6.44
N VAL A 171 -13.00 3.81 -7.06
CA VAL A 171 -12.07 4.63 -7.85
C VAL A 171 -11.75 3.97 -9.19
N VAL A 172 -11.72 4.76 -10.26
CA VAL A 172 -11.12 4.40 -11.55
C VAL A 172 -9.81 5.19 -11.71
N GLY A 173 -8.70 4.48 -11.87
CA GLY A 173 -7.38 5.03 -12.14
C GLY A 173 -7.04 4.98 -13.63
N LEU A 174 -6.69 6.12 -14.22
CA LEU A 174 -6.28 6.24 -15.61
C LEU A 174 -4.77 6.50 -15.66
N SER A 175 -4.00 5.58 -16.23
CA SER A 175 -2.54 5.72 -16.36
C SER A 175 -2.13 6.17 -17.76
N GLY A 176 -1.12 7.04 -17.84
CA GLY A 176 -0.49 7.42 -19.10
C GLY A 176 0.83 8.18 -18.88
N LEU A 177 1.83 7.90 -19.72
CA LEU A 177 3.17 8.47 -19.60
C LEU A 177 3.39 9.67 -20.51
N LEU A 178 2.73 9.72 -21.66
CA LEU A 178 2.96 10.75 -22.68
C LEU A 178 1.86 11.81 -22.67
N THR A 179 2.14 12.98 -23.23
CA THR A 179 1.18 14.10 -23.28
C THR A 179 -0.08 13.71 -24.06
N GLU A 180 0.07 12.88 -25.09
CA GLU A 180 -1.02 12.34 -25.91
C GLU A 180 -2.02 11.54 -25.06
N ALA A 181 -1.57 10.92 -23.97
CA ALA A 181 -2.44 10.17 -23.06
C ALA A 181 -3.46 11.08 -22.36
N ILE A 182 -3.17 12.37 -22.17
CA ILE A 182 -4.08 13.32 -21.50
C ILE A 182 -5.39 13.46 -22.29
N GLU A 183 -5.33 13.47 -23.63
CA GLU A 183 -6.53 13.54 -24.47
C GLU A 183 -7.34 12.24 -24.38
N SER A 184 -6.65 11.10 -24.28
CA SER A 184 -7.28 9.80 -24.07
C SER A 184 -7.94 9.68 -22.69
N MET A 185 -7.29 10.21 -21.65
CA MET A 185 -7.85 10.34 -20.30
C MET A 185 -9.13 11.17 -20.33
N LYS A 186 -9.13 12.34 -20.99
CA LYS A 186 -10.31 13.20 -21.10
C LYS A 186 -11.50 12.46 -21.73
N ARG A 187 -11.30 11.82 -22.88
CA ARG A 187 -12.35 11.00 -23.54
C ARG A 187 -12.87 9.90 -22.60
N THR A 188 -11.99 9.28 -21.83
CA THR A 188 -12.35 8.24 -20.86
C THR A 188 -13.17 8.80 -19.69
N VAL A 189 -12.78 9.94 -19.11
CA VAL A 189 -13.57 10.62 -18.07
C VAL A 189 -14.96 10.97 -18.58
N GLU A 190 -15.05 11.58 -19.78
CA GLU A 190 -16.32 11.94 -20.40
C GLU A 190 -17.21 10.71 -20.62
N ALA A 191 -16.65 9.60 -21.10
CA ALA A 191 -17.37 8.34 -21.31
C ALA A 191 -17.91 7.76 -19.99
N LEU A 192 -17.09 7.70 -18.94
CA LEU A 192 -17.49 7.24 -17.60
C LEU A 192 -18.64 8.09 -17.03
N ARG A 193 -18.54 9.41 -17.11
CA ARG A 193 -19.58 10.32 -16.63
C ARG A 193 -20.86 10.20 -17.46
N LYS A 194 -20.76 10.09 -18.78
CA LYS A 194 -21.91 9.89 -19.68
C LYS A 194 -22.62 8.56 -19.41
N ALA A 195 -21.87 7.52 -19.05
CA ALA A 195 -22.40 6.22 -18.64
C ALA A 195 -23.00 6.23 -17.22
N GLY A 196 -22.87 7.34 -16.48
CA GLY A 196 -23.45 7.50 -15.15
C GLY A 196 -22.57 7.03 -14.01
N TYR A 197 -21.28 6.77 -14.23
CA TYR A 197 -20.34 6.40 -13.17
C TYR A 197 -20.18 7.56 -12.16
N LYS A 198 -20.51 7.29 -10.89
CA LYS A 198 -20.51 8.27 -9.80
C LYS A 198 -19.31 8.16 -8.87
N GLY A 199 -18.50 7.11 -9.01
CA GLY A 199 -17.28 6.95 -8.23
C GLY A 199 -16.21 7.96 -8.62
N LYS A 200 -15.06 7.87 -7.96
CA LYS A 200 -13.95 8.80 -8.17
C LYS A 200 -13.11 8.38 -9.36
N ILE A 201 -12.52 9.37 -10.04
CA ILE A 201 -11.61 9.16 -11.16
C ILE A 201 -10.31 9.89 -10.84
N ILE A 202 -9.19 9.17 -10.88
CA ILE A 202 -7.85 9.75 -10.70
C ILE A 202 -7.03 9.51 -11.97
N ILE A 203 -6.33 10.53 -12.46
CA ILE A 203 -5.35 10.40 -13.54
C ILE A 203 -3.94 10.28 -12.97
N GLY A 204 -3.05 9.54 -13.62
CA GLY A 204 -1.67 9.50 -13.19
C GLY A 204 -0.66 9.14 -14.27
N GLY A 205 0.61 9.41 -13.94
CA GLY A 205 1.76 9.18 -14.80
C GLY A 205 2.54 10.46 -15.10
N GLY A 206 3.73 10.31 -15.69
CA GLY A 206 4.80 11.33 -15.64
C GLY A 206 4.55 12.65 -16.36
N ARG A 207 3.41 12.80 -17.04
CA ARG A 207 2.97 14.05 -17.70
C ARG A 207 1.66 14.60 -17.16
N THR A 208 1.09 13.98 -16.13
CA THR A 208 -0.09 14.51 -15.45
C THR A 208 0.28 15.69 -14.55
N SER A 209 -0.69 16.57 -14.32
CA SER A 209 -0.55 17.78 -13.52
C SER A 209 -1.93 18.25 -13.05
N GLU A 210 -1.95 19.29 -12.22
CA GLU A 210 -3.21 19.93 -11.81
C GLU A 210 -3.98 20.46 -13.02
N GLU A 211 -3.27 21.05 -14.01
CA GLU A 211 -3.88 21.50 -15.26
C GLU A 211 -4.43 20.34 -16.09
N ALA A 212 -3.75 19.19 -16.11
CA ALA A 212 -4.27 17.99 -16.78
C ALA A 212 -5.54 17.47 -16.09
N LYS A 213 -5.60 17.51 -14.74
CA LYS A 213 -6.82 17.16 -14.00
C LYS A 213 -7.98 18.07 -14.38
N GLU A 214 -7.76 19.38 -14.35
CA GLU A 214 -8.78 20.37 -14.72
C GLU A 214 -9.27 20.17 -16.17
N TYR A 215 -8.34 19.93 -17.09
CA TYR A 215 -8.65 19.70 -18.51
C TYR A 215 -9.46 18.42 -18.75
N THR A 216 -9.12 17.33 -18.05
CA THR A 216 -9.78 16.03 -18.19
C THR A 216 -11.10 15.93 -17.42
N GLY A 217 -11.26 16.72 -16.35
CA GLY A 217 -12.40 16.63 -15.43
C GLY A 217 -12.31 15.49 -14.42
N ALA A 218 -11.11 14.95 -14.19
CA ALA A 218 -10.85 13.95 -13.15
C ALA A 218 -11.02 14.55 -11.74
N ASP A 219 -11.29 13.69 -10.74
CA ASP A 219 -11.44 14.11 -9.34
C ASP A 219 -10.09 14.42 -8.67
N ASP A 220 -9.02 13.72 -9.07
CA ASP A 220 -7.66 13.97 -8.59
C ASP A 220 -6.58 13.56 -9.62
N TRP A 221 -5.31 13.83 -9.33
CA TRP A 221 -4.16 13.44 -10.13
C TRP A 221 -2.93 13.07 -9.29
N ALA A 222 -2.01 12.28 -9.86
CA ALA A 222 -0.69 12.02 -9.28
C ALA A 222 0.38 11.73 -10.35
N ASP A 223 1.55 12.34 -10.21
CA ASP A 223 2.75 12.04 -11.00
C ASP A 223 3.71 11.04 -10.32
N ASP A 224 3.42 10.70 -9.06
CA ASP A 224 4.11 9.71 -8.26
C ASP A 224 3.17 8.57 -7.79
N ALA A 225 3.68 7.35 -7.74
CA ALA A 225 2.94 6.17 -7.34
C ALA A 225 2.54 6.20 -5.86
N ALA A 226 3.43 6.60 -4.95
CA ALA A 226 3.12 6.63 -3.51
C ALA A 226 2.10 7.74 -3.19
N VAL A 227 2.25 8.91 -3.82
CA VAL A 227 1.26 9.99 -3.80
C VAL A 227 -0.09 9.51 -4.36
N GLY A 228 -0.08 8.78 -5.47
CA GLY A 228 -1.28 8.20 -6.08
C GLY A 228 -2.05 7.28 -5.12
N VAL A 229 -1.34 6.38 -4.43
CA VAL A 229 -1.94 5.48 -3.42
C VAL A 229 -2.58 6.28 -2.28
N ARG A 230 -1.90 7.30 -1.75
CA ARG A 230 -2.46 8.16 -0.69
C ARG A 230 -3.68 8.94 -1.15
N LYS A 231 -3.68 9.46 -2.38
CA LYS A 231 -4.84 10.16 -2.94
C LYS A 231 -6.03 9.21 -3.14
N ILE A 232 -5.79 7.99 -3.60
CA ILE A 232 -6.83 6.95 -3.70
C ILE A 232 -7.41 6.64 -2.32
N LYS A 233 -6.56 6.45 -1.30
CA LYS A 233 -6.97 6.29 0.10
C LYS A 233 -7.89 7.44 0.58
N ALA A 234 -7.48 8.68 0.32
CA ALA A 234 -8.27 9.87 0.66
C ALA A 234 -9.60 9.95 -0.11
N LEU A 235 -9.62 9.58 -1.39
CA LEU A 235 -10.82 9.56 -2.24
C LEU A 235 -11.87 8.54 -1.75
N VAL A 236 -11.42 7.42 -1.19
CA VAL A 236 -12.29 6.38 -0.60
C VAL A 236 -12.65 6.68 0.85
N GLY A 237 -11.89 7.54 1.54
CA GLY A 237 -12.14 7.92 2.93
C GLY A 237 -11.54 6.97 3.96
N VAL A 238 -10.41 6.34 3.63
CA VAL A 238 -9.68 5.41 4.49
C VAL A 238 -8.26 5.92 4.72
N GLU A 239 -7.89 6.26 5.95
CA GLU A 239 -6.51 6.67 6.33
C GLU A 239 -5.61 5.46 6.61
#